data_AF-A0A2V7IEL0-F1
#
_entry.id   AF-A0A2V7IEL0-F1
#
_cell.length_a   1.000
_cell.length_b   1.000
_cell.length_c   1.000
_cell.angle_alpha   90.00
_cell.angle_beta   90.00
_cell.angle_gamma   90.00
#
_symmetry.space_group_name_H-M   'P 1'
#
loop_
_entity.id
_entity.type
_entity.pdbx_description
1 polymer ?
#
loop_
_entity_poly.entity_id
_entity_poly.type
_entity_poly.pdbx_seq_one_letter_code
_entity_poly.pdbx_strand_id
1 'polypeptide(L)'
;MESPEASEPPPLVDLKKALARVIEGQEDVIDSLLVGLVAGGHVLIEGVPGVAKTLLARSLAAALSATFSRIQFTPDLMPADITGVNVFEPKTADFRFRPGPLFADIVLADEINRAPAKTQAALLESMQEGQVTIDGVTHPLSGILTVLATQNPIEYEGTYPLPEAQLDRFMMKIVVDYPALEAERLMIGRMHRLGENALHPEKVVDPVLNPDRLLRIRTACHQIDVDESIINYIVEIVRTSRSLSSLSLGASPRAGVMLLRAAKASALLRGKAYVTPDDVRDVVLPVLRHRMRLTAEAEIEGLTADGCLDSLLKRASVPR
;
A
#
# COMPACT_ATOMS: atom_id res chain seq x y z
N MET A 1 1.70 -27.41 -26.47
CA MET A 1 1.06 -27.66 -25.18
C MET A 1 2.17 -27.99 -24.20
N GLU A 2 2.81 -26.94 -23.69
CA GLU A 2 3.71 -27.07 -22.54
C GLU A 2 2.90 -26.65 -21.32
N SER A 3 2.80 -27.59 -20.38
CA SER A 3 2.25 -27.38 -19.05
C SER A 3 2.98 -26.21 -18.36
N PRO A 4 2.27 -25.25 -17.74
CA PRO A 4 2.94 -24.21 -16.99
C PRO A 4 3.63 -24.85 -15.79
N GLU A 5 4.94 -24.62 -15.65
CA GLU A 5 5.75 -25.08 -14.53
C GLU A 5 5.13 -24.64 -13.20
N ALA A 6 4.40 -25.55 -12.56
CA ALA A 6 3.95 -25.44 -11.19
C ALA A 6 4.96 -26.18 -10.30
N SER A 7 6.07 -25.54 -9.86
CA SER A 7 6.84 -26.08 -8.73
C SER A 7 7.94 -25.16 -8.13
N GLU A 8 7.81 -23.84 -8.12
CA GLU A 8 8.63 -23.02 -7.20
C GLU A 8 7.68 -22.18 -6.35
N PRO A 9 7.68 -22.31 -4.99
CA PRO A 9 6.95 -21.36 -4.17
C PRO A 9 7.44 -19.96 -4.56
N PRO A 10 6.54 -18.96 -4.72
CA PRO A 10 6.99 -17.68 -5.20
C PRO A 10 8.07 -17.15 -4.23
N PRO A 11 9.11 -16.43 -4.70
CA PRO A 11 10.16 -15.84 -3.86
C PRO A 11 9.64 -14.82 -2.80
N LEU A 12 8.32 -14.71 -2.69
CA LEU A 12 7.58 -13.87 -1.77
C LEU A 12 7.65 -14.37 -0.32
N VAL A 13 7.79 -15.68 -0.08
CA VAL A 13 8.07 -16.20 1.27
C VAL A 13 9.42 -15.69 1.77
N ASP A 14 10.40 -15.64 0.87
CA ASP A 14 11.73 -15.13 1.19
C ASP A 14 11.71 -13.61 1.35
N LEU A 15 10.83 -12.90 0.64
CA LEU A 15 10.58 -11.47 0.86
C LEU A 15 9.99 -11.20 2.26
N LYS A 16 8.99 -11.99 2.70
CA LYS A 16 8.45 -11.90 4.07
C LYS A 16 9.53 -12.16 5.12
N LYS A 17 10.33 -13.20 4.95
CA LYS A 17 11.47 -13.51 5.85
C LYS A 17 12.49 -12.38 5.88
N ALA A 18 12.82 -11.80 4.72
CA ALA A 18 13.76 -10.69 4.61
C ALA A 18 13.27 -9.45 5.39
N LEU A 19 11.97 -9.14 5.32
CA LEU A 19 11.37 -8.04 6.09
C LEU A 19 11.31 -8.35 7.60
N ALA A 20 10.99 -9.59 7.97
CA ALA A 20 10.99 -10.05 9.36
C ALA A 20 12.40 -10.07 10.00
N ARG A 21 13.47 -9.99 9.20
CA ARG A 21 14.85 -9.77 9.72
C ARG A 21 15.07 -8.35 10.25
N VAL A 22 14.19 -7.41 9.96
CA VAL A 22 14.34 -6.03 10.39
C VAL A 22 13.16 -5.57 11.25
N ILE A 23 11.99 -6.14 11.03
CA ILE A 23 10.73 -5.70 11.62
C ILE A 23 10.17 -6.79 12.51
N GLU A 24 9.87 -6.44 13.75
CA GLU A 24 9.41 -7.38 14.78
C GLU A 24 7.92 -7.14 15.10
N GLY A 25 7.16 -8.23 15.22
CA GLY A 25 5.77 -8.19 15.72
C GLY A 25 4.75 -7.46 14.84
N GLN A 26 5.04 -7.27 13.55
CA GLN A 26 4.14 -6.64 12.59
C GLN A 26 3.86 -7.55 11.38
N GLU A 27 3.58 -8.83 11.62
CA GLU A 27 3.38 -9.81 10.54
C GLU A 27 2.20 -9.45 9.64
N ASP A 28 1.07 -9.03 10.21
CA ASP A 28 -0.14 -8.65 9.46
C ASP A 28 0.08 -7.41 8.58
N VAL A 29 0.91 -6.48 9.06
CA VAL A 29 1.33 -5.28 8.32
C VAL A 29 2.18 -5.67 7.12
N ILE A 30 3.14 -6.58 7.32
CA ILE A 30 3.99 -7.11 6.25
C ILE A 30 3.12 -7.84 5.23
N ASP A 31 2.23 -8.73 5.67
CA ASP A 31 1.36 -9.49 4.77
C ASP A 31 0.46 -8.58 3.93
N SER A 32 -0.18 -7.59 4.57
CA SER A 32 -1.00 -6.60 3.87
C SER A 32 -0.19 -5.75 2.90
N LEU A 33 1.04 -5.37 3.26
CA LEU A 33 1.94 -4.63 2.38
C LEU A 33 2.34 -5.47 1.15
N LEU A 34 2.66 -6.75 1.34
CA LEU A 34 3.00 -7.66 0.26
C LEU A 34 1.81 -7.90 -0.66
N VAL A 35 0.59 -8.00 -0.13
CA VAL A 35 -0.65 -8.05 -0.92
C VAL A 35 -0.74 -6.80 -1.79
N GLY A 36 -0.59 -5.60 -1.23
CA GLY A 36 -0.60 -4.35 -1.98
C GLY A 36 0.46 -4.30 -3.08
N LEU A 37 1.69 -4.69 -2.77
CA LEU A 37 2.81 -4.73 -3.71
C LEU A 37 2.54 -5.67 -4.91
N VAL A 38 2.09 -6.89 -4.64
CA VAL A 38 1.83 -7.94 -5.64
C VAL A 38 0.57 -7.64 -6.45
N ALA A 39 -0.41 -6.98 -5.86
CA ALA A 39 -1.61 -6.52 -6.57
C ALA A 39 -1.34 -5.27 -7.44
N GLY A 40 -0.16 -4.66 -7.34
CA GLY A 40 0.19 -3.42 -8.05
C GLY A 40 -0.51 -2.19 -7.49
N GLY A 41 -0.85 -2.20 -6.20
CA GLY A 41 -1.51 -1.12 -5.51
C GLY A 41 -0.55 -0.25 -4.69
N HIS A 42 -0.98 0.98 -4.44
CA HIS A 42 -0.37 1.86 -3.45
C HIS A 42 -1.01 1.65 -2.07
N VAL A 43 -0.23 1.86 -1.02
CA VAL A 43 -0.63 1.55 0.36
C VAL A 43 -0.56 2.81 1.21
N LEU A 44 -1.62 3.03 1.98
CA LEU A 44 -1.70 4.06 3.01
C LEU A 44 -1.43 3.42 4.37
N ILE A 45 -0.48 3.93 5.13
CA ILE A 45 -0.05 3.42 6.43
C ILE A 45 -0.41 4.46 7.50
N GLU A 46 -1.55 4.26 8.13
CA GLU A 46 -1.97 5.05 9.28
C GLU A 46 -1.37 4.43 10.55
N GLY A 47 -0.82 5.26 11.43
CA GLY A 47 -0.26 4.75 12.68
C GLY A 47 0.59 5.78 13.39
N VAL A 48 0.86 5.50 14.66
CA VAL A 48 1.61 6.40 15.54
C VAL A 48 3.08 6.55 15.13
N PRO A 49 3.75 7.66 15.52
CA PRO A 49 5.17 7.83 15.29
C PRO A 49 6.01 6.71 15.91
N GLY A 50 7.15 6.38 15.29
CA GLY A 50 8.12 5.45 15.86
C GLY A 50 7.90 3.97 15.55
N VAL A 51 6.83 3.59 14.84
CA VAL A 51 6.53 2.18 14.49
C VAL A 51 7.29 1.64 13.26
N ALA A 52 8.51 2.12 13.04
CA ALA A 52 9.44 1.62 12.00
C ALA A 52 8.93 1.67 10.52
N LYS A 53 7.95 2.53 10.18
CA LYS A 53 7.41 2.66 8.81
C LYS A 53 8.47 2.96 7.75
N THR A 54 9.40 3.86 8.06
CA THR A 54 10.52 4.21 7.16
C THR A 54 11.47 3.03 6.97
N LEU A 55 11.70 2.26 8.03
CA LEU A 55 12.54 1.07 7.99
C LEU A 55 11.88 -0.03 7.15
N LEU A 56 10.56 -0.20 7.26
CA LEU A 56 9.76 -1.10 6.42
C LEU A 56 9.90 -0.78 4.93
N ALA A 57 9.69 0.48 4.55
CA ALA A 57 9.77 0.91 3.16
C ALA A 57 11.18 0.70 2.57
N ARG A 58 12.23 1.04 3.32
CA ARG A 58 13.62 0.85 2.88
C ARG A 58 14.02 -0.62 2.81
N SER A 59 13.58 -1.44 3.77
CA SER A 59 13.83 -2.88 3.77
C SER A 59 13.15 -3.56 2.58
N LEU A 60 11.95 -3.11 2.21
CA LEU A 60 11.25 -3.59 1.03
C LEU A 60 12.03 -3.26 -0.25
N ALA A 61 12.49 -2.02 -0.40
CA ALA A 61 13.29 -1.63 -1.55
C ALA A 61 14.59 -2.43 -1.66
N ALA A 62 15.30 -2.61 -0.53
CA ALA A 62 16.52 -3.43 -0.47
C ALA A 62 16.26 -4.89 -0.90
N ALA A 63 15.22 -5.52 -0.35
CA ALA A 63 14.88 -6.90 -0.68
C ALA A 63 14.46 -7.11 -2.15
N LEU A 64 13.98 -6.04 -2.81
CA LEU A 64 13.59 -6.03 -4.23
C LEU A 64 14.69 -5.56 -5.17
N SER A 65 15.89 -5.18 -4.68
CA SER A 65 16.89 -4.43 -5.47
C SER A 65 16.28 -3.24 -6.22
N ALA A 66 15.31 -2.58 -5.58
CA ALA A 66 14.52 -1.52 -6.17
C ALA A 66 15.08 -0.16 -5.74
N THR A 67 14.94 0.84 -6.60
CA THR A 67 15.28 2.22 -6.24
C THR A 67 14.31 2.74 -5.17
N PHE A 68 14.86 3.42 -4.16
CA PHE A 68 14.08 3.97 -3.06
C PHE A 68 14.14 5.49 -3.06
N SER A 69 13.01 6.13 -2.78
CA SER A 69 12.94 7.56 -2.52
C SER A 69 12.01 7.85 -1.35
N ARG A 70 12.33 8.89 -0.59
CA ARG A 70 11.51 9.40 0.51
C ARG A 70 11.13 10.84 0.21
N ILE A 71 9.84 11.13 0.32
CA ILE A 71 9.26 12.46 0.21
C ILE A 71 8.66 12.76 1.57
N GLN A 72 9.20 13.77 2.25
CA GLN A 72 8.62 14.30 3.47
C GLN A 72 7.59 15.36 3.07
N PHE A 73 6.32 15.16 3.40
CA PHE A 73 5.29 16.14 3.12
C PHE A 73 5.35 17.24 4.16
N THR A 74 5.48 18.48 3.69
CA THR A 74 5.53 19.70 4.49
C THR A 74 4.60 20.75 3.89
N PRO A 75 4.17 21.76 4.67
CA PRO A 75 3.24 22.78 4.18
C PRO A 75 3.74 23.60 2.97
N ASP A 76 5.05 23.66 2.79
CA ASP A 76 5.76 24.39 1.73
C ASP A 76 6.11 23.52 0.50
N LEU A 77 5.90 22.20 0.57
CA LEU A 77 6.23 21.28 -0.52
C LEU A 77 5.41 21.60 -1.77
N MET A 78 6.08 21.82 -2.91
CA MET A 78 5.43 22.10 -4.18
C MET A 78 5.23 20.83 -5.02
N PRO A 79 4.22 20.79 -5.92
CA PRO A 79 4.03 19.68 -6.85
C PRO A 79 5.30 19.30 -7.62
N ALA A 80 6.05 20.30 -8.08
CA ALA A 80 7.26 20.12 -8.87
C ALA A 80 8.42 19.47 -8.08
N ASP A 81 8.42 19.59 -6.75
CA ASP A 81 9.39 18.90 -5.89
C ASP A 81 9.14 17.39 -5.83
N ILE A 82 7.96 16.93 -6.24
CA ILE A 82 7.56 15.51 -6.32
C ILE A 82 7.75 14.98 -7.74
N THR A 83 7.22 15.70 -8.72
CA THR A 83 7.15 15.28 -10.12
C THR A 83 8.42 15.61 -10.90
N GLY A 84 9.21 16.58 -10.47
CA GLY A 84 10.41 17.05 -11.16
C GLY A 84 10.21 18.38 -11.89
N VAL A 85 11.31 18.89 -12.43
CA VAL A 85 11.38 20.22 -13.05
C VAL A 85 12.26 20.21 -14.29
N ASN A 86 11.97 21.10 -15.24
CA ASN A 86 12.89 21.42 -16.32
C ASN A 86 13.88 22.50 -15.87
N VAL A 87 15.17 22.16 -15.85
CA VAL A 87 16.24 23.07 -15.45
C VAL A 87 17.01 23.51 -16.69
N PHE A 88 17.16 24.82 -16.87
CA PHE A 88 17.99 25.38 -17.93
C PHE A 88 19.46 25.04 -17.69
N GLU A 89 20.10 24.39 -18.67
CA GLU A 89 21.54 24.11 -18.68
C GLU A 89 22.27 25.18 -19.52
N PRO A 90 23.01 26.13 -18.90
CA PRO A 90 23.63 27.23 -19.63
C PRO A 90 24.69 26.78 -20.65
N LYS A 91 25.27 25.58 -20.46
CA LYS A 91 26.28 25.03 -21.37
C LYS A 91 25.70 24.60 -22.72
N THR A 92 24.47 24.09 -22.72
CA THR A 92 23.76 23.60 -23.91
C THR A 92 22.72 24.60 -24.41
N ALA A 93 22.43 25.63 -23.60
CA ALA A 93 21.32 26.56 -23.82
C ALA A 93 19.97 25.85 -23.99
N ASP A 94 19.79 24.72 -23.30
CA ASP A 94 18.62 23.84 -23.41
C ASP A 94 18.01 23.55 -22.03
N PHE A 95 16.72 23.20 -22.01
CA PHE A 95 16.02 22.79 -20.80
C PHE A 95 16.11 21.28 -20.63
N ARG A 96 16.72 20.84 -19.52
CA ARG A 96 16.84 19.41 -19.21
C ARG A 96 15.90 19.03 -18.06
N PHE A 97 15.11 18.01 -18.30
CA PHE A 97 14.27 17.42 -17.26
C PHE A 97 15.14 16.82 -16.15
N ARG A 98 14.87 17.25 -14.91
CA ARG A 98 15.37 16.63 -13.69
C ARG A 98 14.23 15.88 -13.01
N PRO A 99 14.26 14.54 -12.99
CA PRO A 99 13.20 13.74 -12.41
C PRO A 99 13.09 14.01 -10.92
N GLY A 100 11.85 14.14 -10.46
CA GLY A 100 11.55 14.22 -9.04
C GLY A 100 11.68 12.87 -8.33
N PRO A 101 11.51 12.86 -6.99
CA PRO A 101 11.59 11.65 -6.17
C PRO A 101 10.55 10.58 -6.53
N LEU A 102 9.48 10.93 -7.26
CA LEU A 102 8.46 9.97 -7.69
C LEU A 102 8.96 8.95 -8.74
N PHE A 103 10.10 9.21 -9.40
CA PHE A 103 10.67 8.33 -10.42
C PHE A 103 11.43 7.11 -9.85
N ALA A 104 11.37 6.89 -8.54
CA ALA A 104 11.86 5.67 -7.91
C ALA A 104 10.84 4.52 -8.01
N ASP A 105 11.29 3.30 -7.76
CA ASP A 105 10.45 2.11 -7.74
C ASP A 105 9.59 2.03 -6.47
N ILE A 106 10.20 2.34 -5.31
CA ILE A 106 9.52 2.39 -4.02
C ILE A 106 9.62 3.81 -3.47
N VAL A 107 8.47 4.44 -3.26
CA VAL A 107 8.38 5.82 -2.78
C VAL A 107 7.67 5.84 -1.43
N LEU A 108 8.36 6.33 -0.39
CA LEU A 108 7.75 6.64 0.90
C LEU A 108 7.27 8.10 0.91
N ALA A 109 5.96 8.32 0.93
CA ALA A 109 5.34 9.63 1.07
C ALA A 109 4.96 9.85 2.54
N ASP A 110 5.88 10.41 3.32
CA ASP A 110 5.74 10.54 4.76
C ASP A 110 4.85 11.74 5.13
N GLU A 111 3.88 11.52 6.02
CA GLU A 111 2.96 12.54 6.53
C GLU A 111 2.17 13.27 5.44
N ILE A 112 1.58 12.51 4.50
CA ILE A 112 0.89 13.05 3.31
C ILE A 112 -0.16 14.12 3.65
N ASN A 113 -0.74 14.06 4.85
CA ASN A 113 -1.69 15.03 5.37
C ASN A 113 -1.06 16.38 5.78
N ARG A 114 0.25 16.60 5.69
CA ARG A 114 0.89 17.90 6.03
C ARG A 114 1.09 18.83 4.84
N ALA A 115 0.97 18.34 3.61
CA ALA A 115 1.09 19.19 2.42
C ALA A 115 -0.27 19.70 1.93
N PRO A 116 -0.30 20.83 1.20
CA PRO A 116 -1.53 21.35 0.60
C PRO A 116 -2.16 20.36 -0.40
N ALA A 117 -3.47 20.50 -0.61
CA ALA A 117 -4.25 19.63 -1.51
C ALA A 117 -3.70 19.56 -2.95
N LYS A 118 -3.07 20.64 -3.46
CA LYS A 118 -2.44 20.65 -4.79
C LYS A 118 -1.25 19.69 -4.89
N THR A 119 -0.44 19.64 -3.84
CA THR A 119 0.75 18.78 -3.76
C THR A 119 0.34 17.32 -3.56
N GLN A 120 -0.68 17.07 -2.73
CA GLN A 120 -1.31 15.75 -2.62
C GLN A 120 -1.87 15.28 -3.97
N ALA A 121 -2.59 16.13 -4.69
CA ALA A 121 -3.16 15.81 -5.99
C ALA A 121 -2.08 15.42 -7.01
N ALA A 122 -0.95 16.15 -7.07
CA ALA A 122 0.14 15.84 -7.98
C ALA A 122 0.71 14.42 -7.78
N LEU A 123 0.92 14.00 -6.53
CA LEU A 123 1.33 12.62 -6.23
C LEU A 123 0.26 11.60 -6.66
N LEU A 124 -0.99 11.86 -6.29
CA LEU A 124 -2.12 10.93 -6.47
C LEU A 124 -2.56 10.77 -7.92
N GLU A 125 -2.47 11.82 -8.73
CA GLU A 125 -2.74 11.77 -10.17
C GLU A 125 -1.65 10.95 -10.86
N SER A 126 -0.39 11.23 -10.55
CA SER A 126 0.75 10.50 -11.10
C SER A 126 0.72 9.00 -10.74
N MET A 127 0.29 8.66 -9.51
CA MET A 127 0.01 7.27 -9.10
C MET A 127 -1.05 6.60 -9.98
N GLN A 128 -2.10 7.34 -10.36
CA GLN A 128 -3.22 6.80 -11.11
C GLN A 128 -2.92 6.65 -12.60
N GLU A 129 -2.14 7.58 -13.16
CA GLU A 129 -1.79 7.59 -14.59
C GLU A 129 -0.54 6.74 -14.90
N GLY A 130 0.34 6.51 -13.91
CA GLY A 130 1.61 5.81 -14.15
C GLY A 130 2.62 6.63 -14.95
N GLN A 131 2.42 7.94 -15.05
CA GLN A 131 3.24 8.88 -15.80
C GLN A 131 3.09 10.28 -15.22
N VAL A 132 4.01 11.16 -15.59
CA VAL A 132 4.04 12.58 -15.21
C VAL A 132 4.20 13.41 -16.48
N THR A 133 3.38 14.45 -16.65
CA THR A 133 3.53 15.39 -17.79
C THR A 133 4.02 16.74 -17.30
N ILE A 134 5.16 17.19 -17.82
CA ILE A 134 5.78 18.49 -17.49
C ILE A 134 6.07 19.22 -18.79
N ASP A 135 5.60 20.47 -18.89
CA ASP A 135 5.75 21.33 -20.07
C ASP A 135 5.35 20.64 -21.40
N GLY A 136 4.31 19.81 -21.35
CA GLY A 136 3.78 19.07 -22.51
C GLY A 136 4.55 17.80 -22.87
N VAL A 137 5.61 17.44 -22.14
CA VAL A 137 6.35 16.19 -22.32
C VAL A 137 5.95 15.19 -21.24
N THR A 138 5.53 14.00 -21.67
CA THR A 138 5.12 12.91 -20.78
C THR A 138 6.29 11.98 -20.49
N HIS A 139 6.51 11.73 -19.20
CA HIS A 139 7.55 10.86 -18.68
C HIS A 139 6.91 9.67 -17.95
N PRO A 140 7.15 8.42 -18.38
CA PRO A 140 6.60 7.24 -17.72
C PRO A 140 7.26 7.02 -16.34
N LEU A 141 6.47 6.58 -15.37
CA LEU A 141 6.98 6.12 -14.07
C LEU A 141 7.39 4.65 -14.15
N SER A 142 8.06 4.17 -13.10
CA SER A 142 8.44 2.75 -13.00
C SER A 142 7.21 1.84 -13.08
N GLY A 143 7.30 0.75 -13.84
CA GLY A 143 6.26 -0.28 -13.91
C GLY A 143 6.02 -1.01 -12.59
N ILE A 144 6.97 -0.92 -11.65
CA ILE A 144 6.82 -1.45 -10.29
C ILE A 144 6.55 -0.38 -9.23
N LEU A 145 6.31 0.87 -9.65
CA LEU A 145 6.07 1.99 -8.74
C LEU A 145 5.08 1.58 -7.64
N THR A 146 5.55 1.65 -6.41
CA THR A 146 4.75 1.39 -5.22
C THR A 146 4.93 2.55 -4.26
N VAL A 147 3.82 3.23 -3.96
CA VAL A 147 3.83 4.39 -3.05
C VAL A 147 3.30 3.92 -1.71
N LEU A 148 4.10 4.12 -0.69
CA LEU A 148 3.77 3.90 0.71
C LEU A 148 3.56 5.28 1.34
N ALA A 149 2.31 5.70 1.46
CA ALA A 149 1.99 6.97 2.10
C ALA A 149 1.75 6.76 3.59
N THR A 150 2.22 7.66 4.45
CA THR A 150 1.94 7.59 5.90
C THR A 150 1.04 8.73 6.34
N GLN A 151 0.20 8.45 7.34
CA GLN A 151 -0.60 9.44 8.04
C GLN A 151 -0.45 9.24 9.55
N ASN A 152 -0.31 10.34 10.28
CA ASN A 152 -0.35 10.36 11.74
C ASN A 152 -1.73 10.84 12.19
N PRO A 153 -2.51 10.01 12.91
CA PRO A 153 -3.87 10.38 13.33
C PRO A 153 -3.92 11.42 14.45
N ILE A 154 -2.80 11.69 15.15
CA ILE A 154 -2.77 12.51 16.37
C ILE A 154 -2.51 14.00 16.07
N GLU A 155 -1.93 14.33 14.92
CA GLU A 155 -1.59 15.71 14.56
C GLU A 155 -2.77 16.43 13.90
N TYR A 156 -3.46 17.28 14.66
CA TYR A 156 -4.57 18.09 14.18
C TYR A 156 -4.16 19.49 13.70
N GLU A 157 -3.01 20.00 14.15
CA GLU A 157 -2.54 21.33 13.75
C GLU A 157 -1.79 21.28 12.42
N GLY A 158 -2.25 22.08 11.45
CA GLY A 158 -1.59 22.21 10.15
C GLY A 158 -1.75 21.01 9.22
N THR A 159 -2.76 20.16 9.45
CA THR A 159 -3.05 19.01 8.59
C THR A 159 -4.22 19.25 7.63
N TYR A 160 -4.06 18.74 6.42
CA TYR A 160 -4.99 18.73 5.32
C TYR A 160 -5.46 17.29 5.10
N PRO A 161 -6.65 16.90 5.62
CA PRO A 161 -7.13 15.54 5.46
C PRO A 161 -7.35 15.23 3.97
N LEU A 162 -7.02 13.99 3.58
CA LEU A 162 -7.27 13.52 2.22
C LEU A 162 -8.80 13.37 2.03
N PRO A 163 -9.40 14.01 1.01
CA PRO A 163 -10.77 13.73 0.62
C PRO A 163 -10.99 12.25 0.28
N GLU A 164 -12.21 11.76 0.40
CA GLU A 164 -12.56 10.35 0.17
C GLU A 164 -12.19 9.90 -1.26
N ALA A 165 -12.36 10.78 -2.24
CA ALA A 165 -11.96 10.54 -3.63
C ALA A 165 -10.44 10.37 -3.80
N GLN A 166 -9.63 10.95 -2.91
CA GLN A 166 -8.19 10.79 -2.88
C GLN A 166 -7.79 9.51 -2.15
N LEU A 167 -8.41 9.21 -1.01
CA LEU A 167 -8.23 7.95 -0.28
C LEU A 167 -8.52 6.72 -1.16
N ASP A 168 -9.55 6.78 -2.00
CA ASP A 168 -9.94 5.68 -2.88
C ASP A 168 -8.85 5.27 -3.90
N ARG A 169 -7.86 6.14 -4.16
CA ARG A 169 -6.69 5.83 -5.01
C ARG A 169 -5.68 4.90 -4.34
N PHE A 170 -5.67 4.82 -3.01
CA PHE A 170 -4.88 3.80 -2.30
C PHE A 170 -5.62 2.48 -2.30
N MET A 171 -4.95 1.41 -2.71
CA MET A 171 -5.55 0.08 -2.73
C MET A 171 -5.90 -0.38 -1.31
N MET A 172 -4.98 -0.19 -0.36
CA MET A 172 -5.12 -0.63 1.02
C MET A 172 -4.77 0.49 1.99
N LYS A 173 -5.51 0.57 3.09
CA LYS A 173 -5.15 1.32 4.30
C LYS A 173 -4.78 0.31 5.39
N ILE A 174 -3.52 0.31 5.80
CA ILE A 174 -2.99 -0.51 6.89
C ILE A 174 -2.89 0.37 8.13
N VAL A 175 -3.45 -0.10 9.23
CA VAL A 175 -3.35 0.55 10.55
C VAL A 175 -2.24 -0.13 11.33
N VAL A 176 -1.33 0.67 11.89
CA VAL A 176 -0.18 0.21 12.67
C VAL A 176 -0.21 0.85 14.05
N ASP A 177 -0.49 0.03 15.05
CA ASP A 177 -0.45 0.41 16.46
C ASP A 177 0.92 0.15 17.09
N TYR A 178 1.09 0.58 18.34
CA TYR A 178 2.28 0.23 19.10
C TYR A 178 2.41 -1.29 19.24
N PRO A 179 3.62 -1.84 19.11
CA PRO A 179 3.85 -3.26 19.26
C PRO A 179 3.49 -3.73 20.68
N ALA A 180 3.08 -4.99 20.81
CA ALA A 180 2.92 -5.61 22.13
C ALA A 180 4.28 -5.66 22.86
N LEU A 181 4.23 -5.77 24.20
CA LEU A 181 5.42 -5.73 25.08
C LEU A 181 6.58 -6.62 24.60
N GLU A 182 6.31 -7.87 24.23
CA GLU A 182 7.37 -8.77 23.75
C GLU A 182 7.93 -8.35 22.40
N ALA A 183 7.09 -7.88 21.48
CA ALA A 183 7.53 -7.36 20.19
C ALA A 183 8.37 -6.08 20.35
N GLU A 184 7.97 -5.19 21.26
CA GLU A 184 8.72 -3.98 21.60
C GLU A 184 10.10 -4.32 22.20
N ARG A 185 10.14 -5.27 23.15
CA ARG A 185 11.39 -5.76 23.74
C ARG A 185 12.34 -6.35 22.69
N LEU A 186 11.80 -7.16 21.76
CA LEU A 186 12.57 -7.74 20.67
C LEU A 186 13.08 -6.67 19.70
N MET A 187 12.24 -5.69 19.35
CA MET A 187 12.60 -4.56 18.51
C MET A 187 13.78 -3.78 19.11
N ILE A 188 13.68 -3.37 20.38
CA ILE A 188 14.75 -2.64 21.08
C ILE A 188 16.04 -3.48 21.11
N GLY A 189 15.93 -4.77 21.49
CA GLY A 189 17.08 -5.68 21.53
C GLY A 189 17.72 -5.93 20.16
N ARG A 190 16.94 -5.88 19.06
CA ARG A 190 17.44 -5.99 17.69
C ARG A 190 18.13 -4.71 17.25
N MET A 191 17.53 -3.54 17.50
CA MET A 191 18.17 -2.26 17.18
C MET A 191 19.49 -2.08 17.94
N HIS A 192 19.55 -2.51 19.21
CA HIS A 192 20.80 -2.52 19.98
C HIS A 192 21.88 -3.42 19.36
N ARG A 193 21.52 -4.63 18.90
CA ARG A 193 22.46 -5.58 18.28
C ARG A 193 22.96 -5.11 16.90
N LEU A 194 22.08 -4.52 16.11
CA LEU A 194 22.41 -4.04 14.76
C LEU A 194 23.18 -2.70 14.79
N GLY A 195 23.05 -1.91 15.86
CA GLY A 195 23.73 -0.63 16.00
C GLY A 195 23.40 0.31 14.83
N GLU A 196 24.43 0.93 14.23
CA GLU A 196 24.27 1.82 13.07
C GLU A 196 23.68 1.10 11.85
N ASN A 197 23.89 -0.22 11.70
CA ASN A 197 23.32 -0.98 10.58
C ASN A 197 21.79 -1.08 10.66
N ALA A 198 21.18 -0.87 11.84
CA ALA A 198 19.73 -0.81 11.98
C ALA A 198 19.10 0.32 11.14
N LEU A 199 19.87 1.40 10.90
CA LEU A 199 19.45 2.55 10.09
C LEU A 199 19.75 2.36 8.60
N HIS A 200 20.39 1.25 8.23
CA HIS A 200 20.84 0.92 6.88
C HIS A 200 20.39 -0.49 6.49
N PRO A 201 19.08 -0.72 6.29
CA PRO A 201 18.56 -2.04 5.95
C PRO A 201 19.20 -2.61 4.67
N GLU A 202 19.67 -1.78 3.74
CA GLU A 202 20.45 -2.20 2.57
C GLU A 202 21.75 -2.96 2.90
N LYS A 203 22.26 -2.87 4.13
CA LYS A 203 23.44 -3.61 4.61
C LYS A 203 23.10 -4.92 5.30
N VAL A 204 21.81 -5.14 5.62
CA VAL A 204 21.34 -6.25 6.47
C VAL A 204 20.36 -7.16 5.72
N VAL A 205 19.67 -6.61 4.73
CA VAL A 205 18.67 -7.29 3.92
C VAL A 205 19.30 -7.64 2.58
N ASP A 206 19.51 -8.93 2.35
CA ASP A 206 19.94 -9.44 1.06
C ASP A 206 18.83 -9.28 0.02
N PRO A 207 19.14 -8.89 -1.22
CA PRO A 207 18.21 -8.96 -2.33
C PRO A 207 17.65 -10.37 -2.53
N VAL A 208 16.32 -10.46 -2.55
CA VAL A 208 15.58 -11.70 -2.77
C VAL A 208 14.93 -11.71 -4.16
N LEU A 209 14.50 -10.53 -4.61
CA LEU A 209 13.80 -10.32 -5.87
C LEU A 209 14.43 -9.14 -6.61
N ASN A 210 14.12 -9.04 -7.90
CA ASN A 210 14.44 -7.87 -8.72
C ASN A 210 13.15 -7.30 -9.35
N PRO A 211 13.18 -6.06 -9.87
CA PRO A 211 12.01 -5.42 -10.46
C PRO A 211 11.33 -6.23 -11.58
N ASP A 212 12.10 -6.83 -12.47
CA ASP A 212 11.57 -7.64 -13.59
C ASP A 212 10.81 -8.88 -13.11
N ARG A 213 11.30 -9.54 -12.06
CA ARG A 213 10.63 -10.71 -11.47
C ARG A 213 9.35 -10.30 -10.74
N LEU A 214 9.34 -9.13 -10.09
CA LEU A 214 8.11 -8.58 -9.50
C LEU A 214 7.05 -8.28 -10.57
N LEU A 215 7.42 -7.75 -11.73
CA LEU A 215 6.49 -7.56 -12.85
C LEU A 215 5.87 -8.88 -13.30
N ARG A 216 6.68 -9.93 -13.46
CA ARG A 216 6.17 -11.28 -13.81
C ARG A 216 5.21 -11.82 -12.75
N ILE A 217 5.52 -11.60 -11.46
CA ILE A 217 4.62 -11.98 -10.35
C ILE A 217 3.30 -11.22 -10.43
N ARG A 218 3.31 -9.91 -10.72
CA ARG A 218 2.09 -9.12 -10.93
C ARG A 218 1.27 -9.67 -12.11
N THR A 219 1.91 -10.03 -13.22
CA THR A 219 1.24 -10.66 -14.37
C THR A 219 0.62 -12.01 -13.99
N ALA A 220 1.33 -12.87 -13.25
CA ALA A 220 0.80 -14.14 -12.77
C ALA A 220 -0.38 -13.95 -11.81
N CYS A 221 -0.31 -12.95 -10.92
CA CYS A 221 -1.41 -12.59 -10.02
C CYS A 221 -2.70 -12.28 -10.79
N HIS A 222 -2.62 -11.57 -11.93
CA HIS A 222 -3.79 -11.30 -12.77
C HIS A 222 -4.43 -12.57 -13.35
N GLN A 223 -3.63 -13.62 -13.58
CA GLN A 223 -4.05 -14.89 -14.18
C GLN A 223 -4.63 -15.89 -13.18
N ILE A 224 -4.60 -15.60 -11.86
CA ILE A 224 -5.22 -16.46 -10.85
C ILE A 224 -6.70 -16.66 -11.15
N ASP A 225 -7.13 -17.92 -11.05
CA ASP A 225 -8.50 -18.34 -11.30
C ASP A 225 -9.45 -17.84 -10.22
N VAL A 226 -10.64 -17.41 -10.65
CA VAL A 226 -11.69 -16.89 -9.77
C VAL A 226 -13.00 -17.49 -10.22
N ASP A 227 -13.61 -18.24 -9.31
CA ASP A 227 -14.94 -18.78 -9.52
C ASP A 227 -16.01 -17.67 -9.43
N GLU A 228 -17.11 -17.84 -10.16
CA GLU A 228 -18.23 -16.90 -10.17
C GLU A 228 -18.83 -16.71 -8.76
N SER A 229 -18.79 -17.74 -7.90
CA SER A 229 -19.21 -17.66 -6.50
C SER A 229 -18.40 -16.65 -5.69
N ILE A 230 -17.09 -16.51 -5.96
CA ILE A 230 -16.22 -15.52 -5.31
C ILE A 230 -16.56 -14.11 -5.77
N ILE A 231 -16.85 -13.93 -7.07
CA ILE A 231 -17.30 -12.65 -7.62
C ILE A 231 -18.62 -12.24 -6.97
N ASN A 232 -19.57 -13.18 -6.88
CA ASN A 232 -20.86 -12.95 -6.22
C ASN A 232 -20.68 -12.61 -4.73
N TYR A 233 -19.77 -13.29 -4.02
CA TYR A 233 -19.44 -12.99 -2.64
C TYR A 233 -18.89 -11.57 -2.44
N ILE A 234 -17.97 -11.13 -3.31
CA ILE A 234 -17.44 -9.75 -3.30
C ILE A 234 -18.57 -8.74 -3.58
N VAL A 235 -19.44 -9.02 -4.55
CA VAL A 235 -20.58 -8.16 -4.86
C VAL A 235 -21.56 -8.09 -3.68
N GLU A 236 -21.83 -9.20 -2.99
CA GLU A 236 -22.66 -9.25 -1.78
C GLU A 236 -22.07 -8.38 -0.67
N ILE A 237 -20.76 -8.49 -0.40
CA ILE A 237 -20.06 -7.66 0.58
C ILE A 237 -20.24 -6.17 0.25
N VAL A 238 -19.93 -5.79 -0.98
CA VAL A 238 -19.99 -4.39 -1.43
C VAL A 238 -21.43 -3.86 -1.38
N ARG A 239 -22.43 -4.63 -1.82
CA ARG A 239 -23.84 -4.20 -1.78
C ARG A 239 -24.36 -4.10 -0.36
N THR A 240 -24.05 -5.08 0.49
CA THR A 240 -24.48 -5.10 1.90
C THR A 240 -23.95 -3.88 2.63
N SER A 241 -22.69 -3.48 2.36
CA SER A 241 -22.10 -2.27 2.95
C SER A 241 -22.91 -1.00 2.67
N ARG A 242 -23.60 -0.89 1.53
CA ARG A 242 -24.42 0.29 1.19
C ARG A 242 -25.81 0.28 1.84
N SER A 243 -26.19 -0.83 2.44
CA SER A 243 -27.49 -1.02 3.11
C SER A 243 -27.40 -0.92 4.63
N LEU A 244 -26.19 -0.80 5.19
CA LEU A 244 -25.99 -0.66 6.62
C LEU A 244 -26.40 0.74 7.09
N SER A 245 -27.28 0.81 8.09
CA SER A 245 -27.74 2.07 8.67
C SER A 245 -26.65 2.84 9.41
N SER A 246 -25.59 2.16 9.86
CA SER A 246 -24.44 2.78 10.51
C SER A 246 -23.50 3.50 9.55
N LEU A 247 -23.74 3.41 8.22
CA LEU A 247 -22.90 4.00 7.20
C LEU A 247 -23.66 5.05 6.39
N SER A 248 -23.09 6.25 6.32
CA SER A 248 -23.53 7.31 5.41
C SER A 248 -23.05 7.05 3.98
N LEU A 249 -21.92 6.35 3.83
CA LEU A 249 -21.36 5.94 2.54
C LEU A 249 -20.78 4.52 2.63
N GLY A 250 -21.29 3.62 1.80
CA GLY A 250 -20.76 2.26 1.64
C GLY A 250 -19.73 2.12 0.52
N ALA A 251 -19.16 0.92 0.37
CA ALA A 251 -18.11 0.64 -0.59
C ALA A 251 -18.56 0.81 -2.06
N SER A 252 -17.72 1.41 -2.90
CA SER A 252 -17.98 1.63 -4.34
C SER A 252 -17.79 0.36 -5.18
N PRO A 253 -18.27 0.30 -6.45
CA PRO A 253 -17.94 -0.81 -7.35
C PRO A 253 -16.42 -0.95 -7.56
N ARG A 254 -15.69 0.16 -7.58
CA ARG A 254 -14.22 0.18 -7.66
C ARG A 254 -13.59 -0.50 -6.45
N ALA A 255 -14.16 -0.34 -5.26
CA ALA A 255 -13.73 -1.06 -4.06
C ALA A 255 -13.81 -2.59 -4.25
N GLY A 256 -14.87 -3.09 -4.91
CA GLY A 256 -15.01 -4.50 -5.25
C GLY A 256 -13.93 -5.00 -6.22
N VAL A 257 -13.56 -4.20 -7.22
CA VAL A 257 -12.44 -4.52 -8.13
C VAL A 257 -11.11 -4.58 -7.37
N MET A 258 -10.86 -3.63 -6.46
CA MET A 258 -9.65 -3.64 -5.62
C MET A 258 -9.63 -4.83 -4.67
N LEU A 259 -10.79 -5.20 -4.12
CA LEU A 259 -10.92 -6.35 -3.25
C LEU A 259 -10.59 -7.65 -3.98
N LEU A 260 -11.08 -7.83 -5.21
CA LEU A 260 -10.74 -8.98 -6.03
C LEU A 260 -9.24 -9.05 -6.35
N ARG A 261 -8.63 -7.92 -6.71
CA ARG A 261 -7.18 -7.86 -6.99
C ARG A 261 -6.35 -8.20 -5.75
N ALA A 262 -6.73 -7.68 -4.58
CA ALA A 262 -6.07 -8.00 -3.33
C ALA A 262 -6.26 -9.48 -2.94
N ALA A 263 -7.45 -10.05 -3.15
CA ALA A 263 -7.71 -11.46 -2.87
C ALA A 263 -6.88 -12.39 -3.78
N LYS A 264 -6.73 -12.06 -5.07
CA LYS A 264 -5.79 -12.76 -5.98
C LYS A 264 -4.36 -12.70 -5.46
N ALA A 265 -3.88 -11.52 -5.06
CA ALA A 265 -2.54 -11.38 -4.52
C ALA A 265 -2.35 -12.17 -3.22
N SER A 266 -3.34 -12.18 -2.34
CA SER A 266 -3.36 -12.98 -1.12
C SER A 266 -3.27 -14.48 -1.41
N ALA A 267 -4.07 -14.97 -2.35
CA ALA A 267 -4.02 -16.36 -2.82
C ALA A 267 -2.63 -16.72 -3.39
N LEU A 268 -2.05 -15.85 -4.23
CA LEU A 268 -0.72 -16.05 -4.81
C LEU A 268 0.36 -16.14 -3.73
N LEU A 269 0.32 -15.23 -2.75
CA LEU A 269 1.29 -15.18 -1.64
C LEU A 269 1.26 -16.47 -0.80
N ARG A 270 0.11 -17.15 -0.76
CA ARG A 270 -0.08 -18.45 -0.11
C ARG A 270 0.23 -19.65 -1.01
N GLY A 271 0.68 -19.40 -2.24
CA GLY A 271 0.98 -20.45 -3.23
C GLY A 271 -0.27 -21.13 -3.82
N LYS A 272 -1.44 -20.50 -3.73
CA LYS A 272 -2.69 -21.00 -4.32
C LYS A 272 -2.82 -20.51 -5.77
N ALA A 273 -3.40 -21.36 -6.63
CA ALA A 273 -3.70 -21.02 -8.03
C ALA A 273 -5.10 -20.42 -8.23
N TYR A 274 -5.94 -20.45 -7.21
CA TYR A 274 -7.32 -19.95 -7.22
C TYR A 274 -7.64 -19.21 -5.92
N VAL A 275 -8.60 -18.29 -5.98
CA VAL A 275 -9.05 -17.50 -4.82
C VAL A 275 -10.05 -18.29 -3.97
N THR A 276 -9.86 -18.31 -2.65
CA THR A 276 -10.85 -18.84 -1.69
C THR A 276 -11.59 -17.71 -0.96
N PRO A 277 -12.75 -17.99 -0.32
CA PRO A 277 -13.48 -16.98 0.45
C PRO A 277 -12.65 -16.37 1.59
N ASP A 278 -11.76 -17.17 2.19
CA ASP A 278 -10.82 -16.69 3.22
C ASP A 278 -9.85 -15.65 2.66
N ASP A 279 -9.33 -15.85 1.44
CA ASP A 279 -8.44 -14.88 0.81
C ASP A 279 -9.13 -13.53 0.58
N VAL A 280 -10.46 -13.52 0.35
CA VAL A 280 -11.28 -12.30 0.30
C VAL A 280 -11.43 -11.70 1.70
N ARG A 281 -11.80 -12.50 2.70
CA ARG A 281 -12.03 -12.05 4.08
C ARG A 281 -10.81 -11.33 4.67
N ASP A 282 -9.62 -11.89 4.45
CA ASP A 282 -8.38 -11.36 5.03
C ASP A 282 -8.02 -9.97 4.49
N VAL A 283 -8.48 -9.62 3.28
CA VAL A 283 -8.19 -8.33 2.64
C VAL A 283 -9.35 -7.33 2.75
N VAL A 284 -10.50 -7.72 3.29
CA VAL A 284 -11.69 -6.84 3.39
C VAL A 284 -11.41 -5.60 4.22
N LEU A 285 -10.89 -5.75 5.43
CA LEU A 285 -10.62 -4.61 6.30
C LEU A 285 -9.60 -3.64 5.68
N PRO A 286 -8.39 -4.06 5.27
CA PRO A 286 -7.42 -3.13 4.69
C PRO A 286 -7.89 -2.51 3.37
N VAL A 287 -8.73 -3.16 2.57
CA VAL A 287 -9.25 -2.59 1.31
C VAL A 287 -10.45 -1.67 1.56
N LEU A 288 -11.36 -1.96 2.48
CA LEU A 288 -12.63 -1.23 2.57
C LEU A 288 -12.67 -0.14 3.63
N ARG A 289 -11.82 -0.19 4.67
CA ARG A 289 -11.91 0.72 5.83
C ARG A 289 -11.86 2.21 5.50
N HIS A 290 -11.12 2.61 4.47
CA HIS A 290 -10.98 4.01 4.03
C HIS A 290 -11.93 4.40 2.90
N ARG A 291 -12.82 3.48 2.50
CA ARG A 291 -13.81 3.65 1.42
C ARG A 291 -15.24 3.71 1.95
N MET A 292 -15.38 3.78 3.26
CA MET A 292 -16.66 3.77 3.96
C MET A 292 -16.70 4.93 4.95
N ARG A 293 -17.88 5.49 5.15
CA ARG A 293 -18.09 6.59 6.09
C ARG A 293 -19.23 6.24 7.03
N LEU A 294 -18.98 6.40 8.32
CA LEU A 294 -19.99 6.22 9.35
C LEU A 294 -21.02 7.34 9.31
N THR A 295 -22.19 7.11 9.89
CA THR A 295 -23.12 8.20 10.22
C THR A 295 -22.64 8.90 11.49
N ALA A 296 -23.06 10.15 11.70
CA ALA A 296 -22.70 10.90 12.90
C ALA A 296 -23.21 10.20 14.17
N GLU A 297 -24.39 9.58 14.10
CA GLU A 297 -24.96 8.80 15.20
C GLU A 297 -24.08 7.59 15.54
N ALA A 298 -23.61 6.86 14.52
CA ALA A 298 -22.74 5.70 14.72
C ALA A 298 -21.39 6.09 15.32
N GLU A 299 -20.81 7.23 14.91
CA GLU A 299 -19.58 7.76 15.50
C GLU A 299 -19.77 8.13 16.99
N ILE A 300 -20.90 8.75 17.34
CA ILE A 300 -21.24 9.09 18.74
C ILE A 300 -21.42 7.82 19.59
N GLU A 301 -21.97 6.76 19.01
CA GLU A 301 -22.11 5.44 19.66
C GLU A 301 -20.77 4.68 19.77
N GLY A 302 -19.67 5.24 19.24
CA GLY A 302 -18.33 4.64 19.29
C GLY A 302 -18.13 3.50 18.30
N LEU A 303 -18.97 3.38 17.28
CA LEU A 303 -18.75 2.42 16.19
C LEU A 303 -17.55 2.83 15.35
N THR A 304 -16.83 1.84 14.85
CA THR A 304 -15.71 2.02 13.93
C THR A 304 -16.01 1.41 12.57
N ALA A 305 -15.32 1.87 11.52
CA ALA A 305 -15.41 1.27 10.19
C ALA A 305 -15.05 -0.23 10.23
N ASP A 306 -13.99 -0.57 10.96
CA ASP A 306 -13.55 -1.97 11.16
C ASP A 306 -14.64 -2.80 11.86
N GLY A 307 -15.28 -2.28 12.92
CA GLY A 307 -16.37 -2.98 13.61
C GLY A 307 -17.62 -3.18 12.73
N CYS A 308 -17.92 -2.23 11.85
CA CYS A 308 -18.99 -2.38 10.85
C CYS A 308 -18.63 -3.45 9.80
N LEU A 309 -17.37 -3.49 9.35
CA LEU A 309 -16.87 -4.49 8.41
C LEU A 309 -16.87 -5.89 9.01
N ASP A 310 -16.44 -6.06 10.26
CA ASP A 310 -16.50 -7.35 10.96
C ASP A 310 -17.94 -7.86 11.10
N SER A 311 -18.86 -6.95 11.42
CA SER A 311 -20.29 -7.26 11.50
C SER A 311 -20.86 -7.66 10.13
N LEU A 312 -20.39 -7.02 9.07
CA LEU A 312 -20.75 -7.35 7.69
C LEU A 312 -20.23 -8.75 7.31
N LEU A 313 -18.96 -9.05 7.61
CA LEU A 313 -18.34 -10.35 7.30
C LEU A 313 -19.00 -11.53 8.02
N LYS A 314 -19.53 -11.29 9.22
CA LYS A 314 -20.32 -12.28 9.97
C LYS A 314 -21.69 -12.53 9.36
N ARG A 315 -22.26 -11.55 8.64
CA ARG A 315 -23.59 -11.65 7.99
C ARG A 315 -23.51 -12.18 6.55
N ALA A 316 -22.44 -11.85 5.83
CA ALA A 316 -22.27 -12.26 4.43
C ALA A 316 -22.20 -13.78 4.33
N SER A 317 -23.01 -14.35 3.42
CA SER A 317 -23.04 -15.78 3.23
C SER A 317 -21.73 -16.27 2.59
N VAL A 318 -21.03 -17.20 3.25
CA VAL A 318 -19.79 -17.75 2.70
C VAL A 318 -20.16 -18.75 1.61
N PRO A 319 -19.72 -18.56 0.36
CA PRO A 319 -19.95 -19.56 -0.68
C PRO A 319 -19.22 -20.86 -0.31
N ARG A 320 -19.86 -21.99 -0.60
CA ARG A 320 -19.31 -23.34 -0.37
C ARG A 320 -18.43 -23.78 -1.52
#